data_AF-A0A4R5NJ57-F1
#
_entry.id   AF-A0A4R5NJ57-F1
#
_cell.length_a   1.000
_cell.length_b   1.000
_cell.length_c   1.000
_cell.angle_alpha   90.00
_cell.angle_beta   90.00
_cell.angle_gamma   90.00
#
_symmetry.space_group_name_H-M   'P 1'
#
loop_
_entity.id
_entity.type
_entity.pdbx_description
1 polymer ?
#
loop_
_entity_poly.entity_id
_entity_poly.type
_entity_poly.pdbx_seq_one_letter_code
_entity_poly.pdbx_strand_id
1 'polypeptide(L)'
;MLKDIVLLTKDNSKNKDPLNHVAKYSEQVLHSARVTEFNGATAQNNAVGKQYDHSYVIRLEGIHNADKVAFLDDYRANKSNVLQISQLRRHHFKTDIYCGDTEVRS
;
A
#
# COMPACT_ATOMS: atom_id res chain seq x y z
N MET A 1 4.29 14.04 -5.93
CA MET A 1 4.26 14.63 -4.56
C MET A 1 5.16 13.79 -3.66
N LEU A 2 5.78 14.37 -2.63
CA LEU A 2 6.45 13.58 -1.58
C LEU A 2 5.47 13.40 -0.42
N LYS A 3 5.35 12.19 0.12
CA LYS A 3 4.53 11.89 1.30
C LYS A 3 5.22 10.90 2.22
N ASP A 4 4.89 10.97 3.49
CA ASP A 4 5.25 9.93 4.45
C ASP A 4 4.23 8.80 4.39
N ILE A 5 4.71 7.57 4.47
CA ILE A 5 3.89 6.37 4.36
C ILE A 5 4.21 5.41 5.49
N VAL A 6 3.29 4.49 5.73
CA VAL A 6 3.53 3.30 6.52
C VAL A 6 3.36 2.06 5.65
N LEU A 7 4.38 1.20 5.66
CA LEU A 7 4.30 -0.13 5.08
C LEU A 7 3.82 -1.09 6.16
N LEU A 8 2.84 -1.93 5.81
CA LEU A 8 2.26 -2.92 6.69
C LEU A 8 2.57 -4.30 6.12
N THR A 9 3.36 -5.07 6.85
CA THR A 9 3.73 -6.45 6.48
C THR A 9 3.08 -7.40 7.45
N LYS A 10 2.34 -8.38 6.93
CA LYS A 10 1.61 -9.37 7.72
C LYS A 10 2.60 -10.24 8.46
N ASP A 11 2.41 -10.33 9.77
CA ASP A 11 3.14 -11.29 10.58
C ASP A 11 2.54 -12.69 10.36
N ASN A 12 3.35 -13.61 9.85
CA ASN A 12 2.98 -14.99 9.59
C ASN A 12 3.34 -15.92 10.76
N SER A 13 3.69 -15.37 11.93
CA SER A 13 3.89 -16.17 13.13
C SER A 13 2.65 -17.00 13.44
N LYS A 14 2.86 -18.29 13.78
CA LYS A 14 1.76 -19.19 14.12
C LYS A 14 1.00 -18.62 15.32
N ASN A 15 -0.27 -18.28 15.12
CA ASN A 15 -1.09 -17.84 16.22
C ASN A 15 -1.24 -19.00 17.21
N LYS A 16 -0.90 -18.75 18.48
CA LYS A 16 -1.02 -19.73 19.55
C LYS A 16 -2.47 -19.94 19.98
N ASP A 17 -3.34 -18.96 19.66
CA ASP A 17 -4.76 -19.02 19.91
C ASP A 17 -5.50 -19.34 18.59
N PRO A 18 -6.10 -20.55 18.46
CA PRO A 18 -6.79 -20.97 17.24
C PRO A 18 -8.11 -20.22 16.98
N LEU A 19 -8.67 -19.53 17.98
CA LEU A 19 -9.91 -18.74 17.84
C LEU A 19 -9.64 -17.28 17.48
N ASN A 20 -8.39 -16.83 17.62
CA ASN A 20 -8.00 -15.48 17.28
C ASN A 20 -7.59 -15.41 15.79
N HIS A 21 -8.50 -14.92 14.95
CA HIS A 21 -8.26 -14.74 13.52
C HIS A 21 -7.75 -13.33 13.14
N VAL A 22 -7.36 -12.52 14.12
CA VAL A 22 -6.86 -11.16 13.87
C VAL A 22 -5.47 -11.24 13.25
N ALA A 23 -5.34 -10.76 12.01
CA ALA A 23 -4.06 -10.63 11.35
C ALA A 23 -3.24 -9.52 12.05
N LYS A 24 -2.02 -9.87 12.47
CA LYS A 24 -1.05 -8.89 12.99
C LYS A 24 -0.20 -8.37 11.83
N TYR A 25 0.15 -7.10 11.89
CA TYR A 25 1.01 -6.45 10.92
C TYR A 25 2.17 -5.75 11.64
N SER A 26 3.38 -5.91 11.11
CA SER A 26 4.51 -5.05 11.48
C SER A 26 4.42 -3.76 10.69
N GLU A 27 4.60 -2.63 11.38
CA GLU A 27 4.55 -1.28 10.79
C GLU A 27 5.97 -0.78 10.53
N GLN A 28 6.23 -0.28 9.32
CA GLN A 28 7.47 0.41 8.98
C GLN A 28 7.15 1.78 8.37
N VAL A 29 7.53 2.85 9.08
CA VAL A 29 7.35 4.22 8.59
C VAL A 29 8.49 4.57 7.64
N LEU A 30 8.14 5.10 6.47
CA LEU A 30 9.08 5.61 5.48
C LEU A 30 8.74 7.06 5.15
N HIS A 31 9.77 7.90 5.15
CA HIS A 31 9.63 9.32 4.88
C HIS A 31 9.97 9.65 3.43
N SER A 32 9.37 10.71 2.90
CA SER A 32 9.67 11.23 1.56
C SER A 32 9.46 10.23 0.41
N ALA A 33 8.43 9.38 0.49
CA ALA A 33 8.04 8.52 -0.63
C ALA A 33 7.50 9.36 -1.79
N ARG A 34 7.90 9.05 -3.03
CA ARG A 34 7.40 9.76 -4.22
C ARG A 34 6.09 9.15 -4.67
N VAL A 35 5.01 9.89 -4.48
CA VAL A 35 3.64 9.49 -4.81
C VAL A 35 3.17 10.18 -6.09
N THR A 36 2.61 9.37 -6.98
CA THR A 36 1.85 9.81 -8.15
C THR A 36 0.43 9.28 -8.04
N GLU A 37 -0.55 10.17 -8.06
CA GLU A 37 -1.98 9.84 -8.08
C GLU A 37 -2.47 9.68 -9.52
N PHE A 38 -3.36 8.72 -9.75
CA PHE A 38 -3.98 8.48 -11.05
C PHE A 38 -5.48 8.74 -10.99
N ASN A 39 -5.89 9.85 -11.61
CA ASN A 39 -7.28 10.26 -11.73
C ASN A 39 -7.83 9.84 -13.10
N GLY A 40 -8.88 9.03 -13.11
CA GLY A 40 -9.60 8.61 -14.32
C GLY A 40 -9.33 7.16 -14.77
N ALA A 41 -10.41 6.48 -15.18
CA ALA A 41 -10.42 5.03 -15.45
C ALA A 41 -9.32 4.57 -16.42
N THR A 42 -9.10 5.31 -17.51
CA THR A 42 -8.07 4.95 -18.51
C THR A 42 -6.65 4.97 -17.94
N ALA A 43 -6.32 5.99 -17.14
CA ALA A 43 -4.99 6.11 -16.54
C ALA A 43 -4.74 5.01 -15.50
N GLN A 44 -5.78 4.67 -14.72
CA GLN A 44 -5.72 3.61 -13.72
C GLN A 44 -5.59 2.23 -14.36
N ASN A 45 -6.38 1.94 -15.40
CA ASN A 45 -6.31 0.67 -16.12
C ASN A 45 -4.92 0.44 -16.73
N ASN A 46 -4.31 1.49 -17.30
CA ASN A 46 -2.98 1.38 -17.89
C ASN A 46 -1.86 1.20 -16.84
N ALA A 47 -1.99 1.83 -15.66
CA ALA A 47 -0.93 1.81 -14.65
C ALA A 47 -1.05 0.65 -13.66
N VAL A 48 -2.26 0.42 -13.15
CA VAL A 48 -2.55 -0.50 -12.03
C VAL A 48 -3.27 -1.77 -12.50
N GLY A 49 -3.85 -1.76 -13.70
CA GLY A 49 -4.58 -2.90 -14.29
C GLY A 49 -5.99 -3.12 -13.72
N LYS A 50 -6.44 -2.24 -12.83
CA LYS A 50 -7.74 -2.27 -12.14
C LYS A 50 -8.20 -0.85 -11.87
N GLN A 51 -9.51 -0.69 -11.71
CA GLN A 51 -10.12 0.59 -11.36
C GLN A 51 -10.39 0.69 -9.86
N TYR A 52 -9.99 1.79 -9.25
CA TYR A 52 -10.19 2.13 -7.85
C TYR A 52 -10.80 3.53 -7.74
N ASP A 53 -11.48 3.82 -6.64
CA ASP A 53 -11.95 5.19 -6.36
C ASP A 53 -10.77 6.17 -6.36
N HIS A 54 -9.69 5.77 -5.68
CA HIS A 54 -8.39 6.43 -5.73
C HIS A 54 -7.27 5.41 -5.90
N SER A 55 -6.29 5.73 -6.75
CA SER A 55 -5.11 4.87 -6.97
C SER A 55 -3.83 5.67 -7.08
N TYR A 56 -2.75 5.02 -6.64
CA TYR A 56 -1.45 5.63 -6.46
C TYR A 56 -0.34 4.69 -6.93
N VAL A 57 0.71 5.30 -7.48
CA VAL A 57 2.04 4.67 -7.56
C VAL A 57 2.95 5.36 -6.58
N ILE A 58 3.45 4.59 -5.62
CA ILE A 58 4.36 5.03 -4.58
C ILE A 58 5.74 4.46 -4.91
N ARG A 59 6.74 5.34 -5.06
CA ARG A 59 8.12 4.97 -5.35
C ARG A 59 9.00 5.22 -4.13
N LEU A 60 9.78 4.21 -3.79
CA LEU A 60 10.64 4.17 -2.62
C LEU A 60 12.08 3.86 -3.04
N GLU A 61 13.02 4.54 -2.40
CA GLU A 61 14.43 4.15 -2.43
C GLU A 61 14.64 2.95 -1.49
N GLY A 62 15.37 1.94 -1.96
CA GLY A 62 15.58 0.67 -1.29
C GLY A 62 14.58 -0.43 -1.67
N ILE A 63 14.88 -1.65 -1.22
CA ILE A 63 14.06 -2.84 -1.43
C ILE A 63 13.17 -3.04 -0.23
N HIS A 64 11.87 -2.87 -0.43
CA HIS A 64 10.86 -2.97 0.61
C HIS A 64 9.84 -4.04 0.24
N ASN A 65 9.24 -4.65 1.27
CA ASN A 65 8.09 -5.53 1.13
C ASN A 65 6.96 -4.97 1.98
N ALA A 66 5.73 -5.13 1.49
CA ALA A 66 4.52 -4.74 2.19
C ALA A 66 3.34 -5.55 1.65
N ASP A 67 2.39 -5.87 2.52
CA ASP A 67 1.09 -6.44 2.13
C ASP A 67 0.03 -5.35 1.98
N LYS A 68 0.15 -4.27 2.75
CA LYS A 68 -0.66 -3.06 2.66
C LYS A 68 0.20 -1.81 2.83
N VAL A 69 -0.29 -0.68 2.36
CA VAL A 69 0.37 0.63 2.52
C VAL A 69 -0.65 1.67 2.93
N ALA A 70 -0.25 2.67 3.71
CA ALA A 70 -1.10 3.82 4.00
C ALA A 70 -0.27 5.11 4.01
N PHE A 71 -0.93 6.24 3.78
CA PHE A 71 -0.32 7.54 4.07
C PHE A 71 -0.27 7.73 5.58
N LEU A 72 0.86 8.25 6.09
CA LEU A 72 1.12 8.27 7.53
C LEU A 72 0.07 9.08 8.31
N ASP A 73 -0.33 10.23 7.78
CA ASP A 73 -1.32 11.11 8.43
C ASP A 73 -2.70 10.47 8.49
N ASP A 74 -3.14 9.84 7.40
CA ASP A 74 -4.42 9.14 7.33
C ASP A 74 -4.45 7.92 8.25
N TYR A 75 -3.34 7.18 8.32
CA TYR A 75 -3.20 6.01 9.20
C TYR A 75 -3.20 6.39 10.69
N ARG A 76 -2.59 7.53 11.04
CA ARG A 76 -2.59 8.05 12.42
C ARG A 76 -3.97 8.53 12.84
N ALA A 77 -4.74 9.13 11.92
CA ALA A 77 -6.11 9.54 12.19
C ALA A 77 -7.05 8.33 12.32
N ASN A 78 -6.91 7.34 11.44
CA ASN A 78 -7.66 6.10 11.48
C ASN A 78 -6.82 4.94 10.91
N LYS A 79 -6.46 3.99 11.77
CA LYS A 79 -5.68 2.81 11.38
C LYS A 79 -6.34 1.92 10.33
N SER A 80 -7.63 2.12 10.06
CA SER A 80 -8.37 1.40 9.02
C SER A 80 -8.17 2.00 7.61
N ASN A 81 -7.63 3.21 7.50
CA ASN A 81 -7.37 3.88 6.22
C ASN A 81 -6.10 3.31 5.59
N VAL A 82 -6.23 2.13 4.99
CA VAL A 82 -5.14 1.40 4.35
C VAL A 82 -5.47 1.16 2.89
N LEU A 83 -4.48 1.38 2.03
CA LEU A 83 -4.56 1.09 0.61
C LEU A 83 -4.18 -0.37 0.36
N GLN A 84 -4.96 -1.01 -0.51
CA GLN A 84 -4.71 -2.35 -1.01
C GLN A 84 -3.60 -2.28 -2.06
N ILE A 85 -2.57 -3.12 -1.90
CA ILE A 85 -1.51 -3.24 -2.90
C ILE A 85 -2.00 -4.18 -4.01
N SER A 86 -2.08 -3.65 -5.23
CA SER A 86 -2.37 -4.43 -6.44
C SER A 86 -1.10 -5.12 -6.95
N GLN A 87 0.02 -4.38 -6.94
CA GLN A 87 1.29 -4.87 -7.43
C GLN A 87 2.46 -4.23 -6.69
N LEU A 88 3.47 -5.02 -6.37
CA LEU A 88 4.75 -4.56 -5.82
C LEU A 88 5.87 -4.95 -6.79
N ARG A 89 6.53 -3.95 -7.39
CA ARG A 89 7.64 -4.14 -8.33
C ARG A 89 8.95 -3.76 -7.67
N ARG A 90 9.82 -4.76 -7.50
CA ARG A 90 11.17 -4.58 -6.94
C ARG A 90 12.16 -4.46 -8.09
N HIS A 91 13.01 -3.44 -8.01
CA HIS A 91 14.14 -3.25 -8.90
C HIS A 91 15.43 -3.45 -8.11
N HIS A 92 16.59 -3.02 -8.62
CA HIS A 92 17.88 -3.26 -7.93
C HIS A 92 18.07 -2.40 -6.66
N PHE A 93 17.57 -1.15 -6.65
CA PHE A 93 17.68 -0.23 -5.50
C PHE A 93 16.40 0.55 -5.20
N LYS A 94 15.27 0.15 -5.78
CA LYS A 94 14.01 0.86 -5.63
C LYS A 94 12.84 -0.09 -5.62
N THR A 95 11.74 0.34 -5.00
CA THR A 95 10.49 -0.38 -4.95
C THR A 95 9.37 0.53 -5.44
N ASP A 96 8.64 0.08 -6.46
CA ASP A 96 7.43 0.74 -6.94
C ASP A 96 6.20 -0.05 -6.44
N ILE A 97 5.32 0.62 -5.70
CA ILE A 97 4.10 0.05 -5.13
C ILE A 97 2.90 0.64 -5.88
N TYR A 98 2.12 -0.22 -6.50
CA TYR A 98 0.87 0.12 -7.17
C TYR A 98 -0.27 -0.26 -6.23
N CYS A 99 -1.03 0.73 -5.79
CA CYS A 99 -2.03 0.55 -4.75
C CYS A 99 -3.26 1.41 -5.02
N GLY A 100 -4.37 1.06 -4.37
CA GLY A 100 -5.62 1.80 -4.43
C GLY A 100 -6.45 1.55 -3.18
N ASP A 101 -7.50 2.36 -3.02
CA ASP A 101 -8.44 2.24 -1.91
C ASP A 101 -9.45 1.12 -2.20
N THR A 102 -10.69 1.48 -2.52
CA THR A 102 -11.75 0.53 -2.85
C THR A 102 -11.75 0.25 -4.36
N GLU A 103 -11.68 -1.04 -4.72
CA GLU A 103 -11.77 -1.49 -6.11
C GLU A 103 -13.20 -1.25 -6.62
N VAL A 104 -13.34 -0.49 -7.70
CA VAL A 104 -14.64 -0.25 -8.35
C VAL A 104 -15.00 -1.50 -9.13
N ARG A 105 -15.99 -2.25 -8.64
CA ARG A 105 -16.56 -3.38 -9.37
C ARG A 105 -17.65 -2.87 -10.31
N SER A 106 -17.44 -3.04 -11.61
CA SER A 106 -18.47 -2.85 -12.64
C SER A 106 -19.54 -3.93 -12.57
#